data_AF-A0A654U3S0-F1
#
_entry.id   AF-A0A654U3S0-F1
#
_cell.length_a   1.000
_cell.length_b   1.000
_cell.length_c   1.000
_cell.angle_alpha   90.00
_cell.angle_beta   90.00
_cell.angle_gamma   90.00
#
_symmetry.space_group_name_H-M   'P 1'
#
loop_
_entity.id
_entity.type
_entity.pdbx_description
1 polymer ?
#
loop_
_entity_poly.entity_id
_entity_poly.type
_entity_poly.pdbx_seq_one_letter_code
_entity_poly.pdbx_strand_id
1 'polypeptide(L)' 'MRVRIGGRWRSGTAYLLPDDDPRQRLRGLPRLNSAGVRAMGTDLLTIRVDLD' A
#
# COMPACT_ATOMS: atom_id res chain seq x y z
N MET A 1 -0.33 -1.90 -14.23
CA MET A 1 1.00 -1.82 -13.56
C MET A 1 1.54 -3.23 -13.29
N ARG A 2 2.74 -3.38 -12.72
CA ARG A 2 3.28 -4.69 -12.30
C ARG A 2 3.79 -4.64 -10.87
N VAL A 3 3.60 -5.71 -10.10
CA VAL A 3 4.12 -5.87 -8.74
C VAL A 3 4.88 -7.18 -8.60
N ARG A 4 5.92 -7.19 -7.74
CA ARG A 4 6.69 -8.39 -7.45
C ARG A 4 6.25 -8.98 -6.12
N ILE A 5 5.66 -10.17 -6.16
CA ILE A 5 5.16 -10.89 -4.97
C ILE A 5 5.69 -12.32 -5.04
N GLY A 6 6.27 -12.82 -3.95
CA GLY A 6 6.86 -14.17 -3.91
C GLY A 6 7.95 -14.39 -4.98
N GLY A 7 8.70 -13.34 -5.31
CA GLY A 7 9.76 -13.40 -6.33
C GLY A 7 9.29 -13.31 -7.79
N ARG A 8 7.98 -13.36 -8.06
CA ARG A 8 7.40 -13.31 -9.42
C ARG A 8 6.75 -11.96 -9.71
N TRP A 9 6.84 -11.51 -10.96
CA TRP A 9 6.13 -10.33 -11.43
C TRP A 9 4.71 -10.70 -11.84
N ARG A 10 3.71 -9.96 -11.35
CA ARG A 10 2.31 -10.07 -11.76
C ARG A 10 1.81 -8.75 -12.32
N SER A 11 0.97 -8.80 -13.35
CA SER A 11 0.21 -7.65 -13.81
C SER A 11 -0.95 -7.35 -12.86
N GLY A 12 -1.44 -6.12 -12.92
CA GLY A 12 -2.63 -5.73 -12.18
C GLY A 12 -3.08 -4.31 -12.48
N THR A 13 -4.31 -4.02 -12.08
CA THR A 13 -4.98 -2.73 -12.24
C THR A 13 -4.98 -1.98 -10.91
N ALA A 14 -4.58 -0.71 -10.94
CA ALA A 14 -4.48 0.14 -9.76
C ALA A 14 -5.71 1.04 -9.63
N TYR A 15 -6.24 1.13 -8.42
CA TYR A 15 -7.37 1.99 -8.07
C TYR A 15 -6.97 2.90 -6.91
N LEU A 16 -7.11 4.20 -7.10
CA LEU A 16 -6.95 5.18 -6.03
C LEU A 16 -8.08 5.01 -5.02
N LEU A 17 -7.73 5.05 -3.74
CA LEU A 17 -8.67 5.08 -2.62
C LEU A 17 -8.44 6.38 -1.83
N PRO A 18 -8.88 7.54 -2.34
CA PRO A 18 -8.64 8.83 -1.69
C PRO A 18 -9.35 8.98 -0.35
N ASP A 19 -10.45 8.24 -0.13
CA ASP A 19 -11.25 8.31 1.09
C ASP A 19 -10.80 7.30 2.17
N ASP A 20 -9.80 6.46 1.88
CA ASP A 20 -9.26 5.50 2.86
C ASP A 20 -8.39 6.24 3.90
N ASP A 21 -8.52 5.89 5.19
CA ASP A 21 -7.63 6.39 6.24
C ASP A 21 -6.33 5.56 6.28
N PRO A 22 -5.19 6.10 5.79
CA PRO A 22 -3.96 5.33 5.72
C PRO A 22 -3.37 5.10 7.11
N ARG A 23 -3.61 5.99 8.07
CA ARG A 23 -3.10 5.86 9.44
C ARG A 23 -3.83 4.74 10.18
N GLN A 24 -5.15 4.62 9.99
CA GLN A 24 -5.91 3.49 10.51
C GLN A 24 -5.43 2.18 9.88
N ARG A 25 -5.24 2.15 8.56
CA ARG A 25 -4.74 0.95 7.84
C ARG A 25 -3.36 0.50 8.33
N LEU A 26 -2.43 1.43 8.53
CA LEU A 26 -1.07 1.15 9.03
C LEU A 26 -1.05 0.55 10.46
N ARG A 27 -2.15 0.60 11.22
CA ARG A 27 -2.25 -0.09 12.52
C ARG A 27 -2.40 -1.61 12.37
N GLY A 28 -2.94 -2.08 11.24
CA GLY A 28 -3.13 -3.49 10.93
C GLY A 28 -1.99 -4.17 10.17
N LEU A 29 -0.93 -3.42 9.81
CA LEU A 29 0.18 -3.90 8.99
C LEU A 29 1.45 -4.19 9.82
N PRO A 30 2.44 -4.92 9.25
CA PRO A 30 3.70 -5.20 9.93
C PRO A 30 4.36 -3.94 10.50
N ARG A 31 4.69 -4.00 11.80
CA ARG A 31 5.02 -2.81 12.61
C ARG A 31 6.20 -2.00 12.09
N LEU A 32 7.27 -2.67 11.62
CA LEU A 32 8.49 -2.01 11.17
C LEU A 32 8.26 -1.15 9.93
N ASN A 33 7.67 -1.71 8.87
CA ASN A 33 7.33 -0.93 7.67
C ASN A 33 6.35 0.18 8.00
N SER A 34 5.35 -0.11 8.83
CA SER A 34 4.33 0.87 9.20
C SER A 34 4.89 2.04 9.99
N ALA A 35 5.92 1.81 10.83
CA ALA A 35 6.61 2.88 11.54
C ALA A 35 7.38 3.80 10.57
N GLY A 36 8.11 3.22 9.60
CA GLY A 36 8.82 3.99 8.58
C GLY A 36 7.90 4.87 7.74
N VAL A 37 6.78 4.31 7.26
CA VAL A 37 5.77 5.07 6.48
C VAL A 37 5.18 6.21 7.30
N ARG A 38 4.82 5.97 8.57
CA ARG A 38 4.28 7.01 9.45
C ARG A 38 5.29 8.12 9.76
N ALA A 39 6.57 7.78 9.86
CA ALA A 39 7.62 8.75 10.18
C ALA A 39 7.98 9.64 8.97
N MET A 40 7.90 9.11 7.74
CA MET A 40 8.36 9.81 6.54
C MET A 40 7.24 10.42 5.69
N GLY A 41 6.00 9.93 5.78
CA GLY A 41 4.91 10.36 4.89
C GLY A 41 4.14 11.59 5.39
N THR A 42 3.84 12.52 4.48
CA THR A 42 3.01 13.72 4.74
C THR A 42 1.57 13.52 4.23
N ASP A 43 1.42 13.19 2.94
CA ASP A 43 0.14 13.09 2.21
C ASP A 43 -0.07 11.65 1.76
N LEU A 44 -0.31 10.77 2.73
CA LEU A 44 -0.49 9.35 2.47
C LEU A 44 -1.74 9.09 1.62
N LEU A 45 -1.59 8.28 0.58
CA LEU A 45 -2.66 7.82 -0.31
C LEU A 45 -2.66 6.30 -0.37
N THR A 46 -3.84 5.69 -0.33
CA THR A 46 -3.99 4.25 -0.52
C THR A 46 -4.29 3.94 -1.98
N ILE A 47 -3.63 2.91 -2.50
CA ILE A 47 -3.91 2.33 -3.82
C ILE A 47 -4.22 0.84 -3.62
N ARG A 48 -5.37 0.40 -4.12
CA ARG A 48 -5.69 -1.03 -4.26
C ARG A 48 -5.17 -1.52 -5.60
N VAL A 49 -4.48 -2.66 -5.60
CA VAL A 49 -4.02 -3.30 -6.82
C VAL A 49 -4.71 -4.65 -6.94
N ASP A 50 -5.57 -4.78 -7.93
CA ASP A 50 -6.21 -6.04 -8.26
C ASP A 50 -5.30 -6.77 -9.25
N LEU A 51 -4.90 -8.01 -8.92
CA LEU A 51 -3.94 -8.79 -9.70
C LEU A 51 -4.67 -9.74 -10.66
N ASP A 52 -4.12 -9.87 -11.87
CA ASP A 52 -4.56 -10.85 -12.87
C ASP A 52 -4.06 -12.26 -12.56
#